data_AF-A0A7X6SGH9-F1
#
_entry.id   AF-A0A7X6SGH9-F1
#
_cell.length_a   1.000
_cell.length_b   1.000
_cell.length_c   1.000
_cell.angle_alpha   90.00
_cell.angle_beta   90.00
_cell.angle_gamma   90.00
#
_symmetry.space_group_name_H-M   'P 1'
#
loop_
_entity.id
_entity.type
_entity.pdbx_description
1 polymer ?
#
loop_
_entity_poly.entity_id
_entity_poly.type
_entity_poly.pdbx_seq_one_letter_code
_entity_poly.pdbx_strand_id
1 'polypeptide(L)'
;AGWVMGPDGVRVKDGQPLSVRIITYPSRPDLGIIMQIMVSQLNELGISATTSVVDSIVDGMKTGNYDIAMYAQHTAPTGDPGFFLNQFFRTGGANNINGYSSATTDELLDQLGELAPGAERDQLAVQIQHQIHVDQAVFILVDPQWHIGVSDRLAGYQPYGGDYYIVNPQLGLS
;
A
#
# COMPACT_ATOMS: atom_id res chain seq x y z
N ALA A 1 -3.08 -24.88 -5.51
CA ALA A 1 -1.97 -24.23 -6.27
C ALA A 1 -0.99 -25.22 -6.92
N GLY A 2 -0.78 -26.43 -6.37
CA GLY A 2 0.08 -27.46 -6.98
C GLY A 2 1.57 -27.40 -6.61
N TRP A 3 1.94 -26.54 -5.66
CA TRP A 3 3.31 -26.39 -5.15
C TRP A 3 3.57 -27.36 -3.99
N VAL A 4 4.52 -28.27 -4.18
CA VAL A 4 4.88 -29.30 -3.19
C VAL A 4 6.29 -29.08 -2.66
N MET A 5 6.55 -29.46 -1.41
CA MET A 5 7.88 -29.28 -0.82
C MET A 5 8.91 -30.15 -1.54
N GLY A 6 9.99 -29.51 -2.03
CA GLY A 6 11.13 -30.19 -2.63
C GLY A 6 12.11 -30.75 -1.60
N PRO A 7 13.10 -31.54 -2.05
CA PRO A 7 14.10 -32.17 -1.16
C PRO A 7 15.06 -31.16 -0.51
N ASP A 8 15.18 -29.95 -1.08
CA ASP A 8 15.99 -28.84 -0.60
C ASP A 8 15.19 -27.88 0.32
N GLY A 9 13.93 -28.20 0.63
CA GLY A 9 13.06 -27.33 1.43
C GLY A 9 12.43 -26.17 0.66
N VAL A 10 12.60 -26.10 -0.66
CA VAL A 10 11.92 -25.13 -1.53
C VAL A 10 10.77 -25.81 -2.26
N ARG A 11 9.62 -25.13 -2.36
CA ARG A 11 8.46 -25.66 -3.08
C ARG A 11 8.72 -25.72 -4.56
N VAL A 12 8.26 -26.79 -5.22
CA VAL A 12 8.43 -27.04 -6.64
C VAL A 12 7.08 -27.31 -7.29
N LYS A 13 6.92 -26.84 -8.54
CA LYS A 13 5.82 -27.19 -9.42
C LYS A 13 6.35 -27.30 -10.84
N ASP A 14 6.00 -28.37 -11.55
CA ASP A 14 6.42 -28.61 -12.94
C ASP A 14 7.94 -28.51 -13.14
N GLY A 15 8.72 -28.95 -12.14
CA GLY A 15 10.18 -28.91 -12.14
C GLY A 15 10.80 -27.53 -11.86
N GLN A 16 9.99 -26.50 -11.63
CA GLN A 16 10.45 -25.15 -11.31
C GLN A 16 10.35 -24.86 -9.82
N PRO A 17 11.40 -24.34 -9.17
CA PRO A 17 11.32 -23.90 -7.78
C PRO A 17 10.50 -22.62 -7.65
N LEU A 18 9.76 -22.49 -6.55
CA LEU A 18 9.00 -21.29 -6.23
C LEU A 18 9.95 -20.21 -5.70
N SER A 19 10.02 -19.10 -6.44
CA SER A 19 10.79 -17.93 -6.05
C SER A 19 10.02 -16.66 -6.36
N VAL A 20 10.15 -15.65 -5.50
CA VAL A 20 9.57 -14.32 -5.69
C VAL A 20 10.65 -13.23 -5.64
N ARG A 21 10.46 -12.17 -6.42
CA ARG A 21 11.32 -10.98 -6.45
C ARG A 21 10.63 -9.85 -5.70
N ILE A 22 11.23 -9.40 -4.62
CA ILE A 22 10.69 -8.36 -3.74
C ILE A 22 11.50 -7.08 -3.93
N ILE A 23 10.83 -5.96 -4.17
CA ILE A 23 11.47 -4.65 -4.29
C ILE A 23 10.97 -3.68 -3.22
N THR A 24 11.87 -2.82 -2.77
CA THR A 24 11.55 -1.66 -1.92
C THR A 24 12.47 -0.48 -2.24
N TYR A 25 12.42 0.60 -1.45
CA TYR A 25 13.10 1.86 -1.71
C TYR A 25 13.58 2.51 -0.40
N PRO A 26 14.65 3.32 -0.43
CA PRO A 26 15.36 3.71 0.79
C PRO A 26 14.64 4.79 1.62
N SER A 27 13.70 5.56 1.03
CA SER A 27 13.04 6.67 1.75
C SER A 27 12.01 6.22 2.78
N ARG A 28 11.72 4.92 2.88
CA ARG A 28 10.92 4.31 3.95
C ARG A 28 11.72 3.17 4.60
N PRO A 29 12.60 3.47 5.57
CA PRO A 29 13.54 2.48 6.12
C PRO A 29 12.86 1.25 6.75
N ASP A 30 11.67 1.44 7.33
CA ASP A 30 10.89 0.35 7.94
C ASP A 30 10.51 -0.74 6.93
N LEU A 31 10.29 -0.37 5.66
CA LEU A 31 9.95 -1.34 4.61
C LEU A 31 11.11 -2.31 4.35
N GLY A 32 12.35 -1.85 4.44
CA GLY A 32 13.52 -2.73 4.32
C GLY A 32 13.59 -3.77 5.44
N ILE A 33 13.23 -3.40 6.67
CA ILE A 33 13.17 -4.31 7.82
C ILE A 33 12.03 -5.32 7.62
N ILE A 34 10.84 -4.84 7.29
CA ILE A 34 9.66 -5.68 7.04
C ILE A 34 9.94 -6.64 5.87
N MET A 35 10.67 -6.21 4.83
CA MET A 35 11.09 -7.06 3.72
C MET A 35 11.91 -8.26 4.19
N GLN A 36 12.89 -8.06 5.07
CA GLN A 36 13.72 -9.16 5.57
C GLN A 36 12.92 -10.13 6.46
N ILE A 37 11.98 -9.61 7.26
CA ILE A 37 11.05 -10.46 8.02
C ILE A 37 10.20 -11.30 7.08
N MET A 38 9.64 -10.69 6.03
CA MET A 38 8.86 -11.38 5.01
C MET A 38 9.68 -12.46 4.31
N VAL A 39 10.94 -12.19 3.94
CA VAL A 39 11.85 -13.19 3.36
C VAL A 39 12.02 -14.39 4.31
N SER A 40 12.22 -14.16 5.61
CA SER A 40 12.32 -15.24 6.59
C SER A 40 11.05 -16.09 6.63
N GLN A 41 9.88 -15.45 6.71
CA GLN A 41 8.59 -16.14 6.76
C GLN A 41 8.28 -16.90 5.46
N LEU A 42 8.65 -16.36 4.30
CA LEU A 42 8.52 -17.03 3.01
C LEU A 42 9.43 -18.27 2.94
N ASN A 43 10.68 -18.15 3.40
CA ASN A 43 11.62 -19.28 3.43
C ASN A 43 11.12 -20.42 4.33
N GLU A 44 10.55 -20.11 5.50
CA GLU A 44 9.92 -21.12 6.38
C GLU A 44 8.77 -21.87 5.70
N LEU A 45 8.07 -21.22 4.77
CA LEU A 45 7.01 -21.83 3.96
C LEU A 45 7.53 -22.55 2.72
N GLY A 46 8.85 -22.56 2.49
CA GLY A 46 9.51 -23.11 1.30
C GLY A 46 9.37 -22.22 0.07
N ILE A 47 9.22 -20.91 0.24
CA ILE A 47 9.16 -19.93 -0.85
C ILE A 47 10.47 -19.16 -0.84
N SER A 48 11.31 -19.35 -1.86
CA SER A 48 12.53 -18.56 -2.00
C SER A 48 12.20 -17.11 -2.35
N ALA A 49 13.03 -16.17 -1.91
CA ALA A 49 12.87 -14.76 -2.22
C ALA A 49 14.20 -14.10 -2.56
N THR A 50 14.19 -13.28 -3.61
CA THR A 50 15.28 -12.36 -3.94
C THR A 50 14.81 -10.95 -3.64
N THR A 51 15.72 -10.08 -3.19
CA THR A 51 15.37 -8.71 -2.79
C THR A 51 16.20 -7.68 -3.54
N SER A 52 15.62 -6.50 -3.78
CA SER A 52 16.33 -5.35 -4.34
C SER A 52 15.80 -4.05 -3.74
N VAL A 53 16.69 -3.08 -3.57
CA VAL A 53 16.35 -1.71 -3.19
C VAL A 53 16.56 -0.84 -4.42
N VAL A 54 15.47 -0.26 -4.92
CA VAL A 54 15.48 0.64 -6.08
C VAL A 54 15.44 2.10 -5.62
N ASP A 55 16.03 2.99 -6.41
CA ASP A 55 16.04 4.43 -6.09
C ASP A 55 14.62 5.03 -6.12
N SER A 56 13.82 4.63 -7.12
CA SER A 56 12.44 5.04 -7.32
C SER A 56 11.55 3.81 -7.37
N ILE A 57 10.67 3.65 -6.37
CA ILE A 57 9.75 2.51 -6.31
C ILE A 57 8.77 2.50 -7.49
N VAL A 58 8.31 3.68 -7.94
CA VAL A 58 7.41 3.82 -9.09
C VAL A 58 8.09 3.35 -10.38
N ASP A 59 9.34 3.78 -10.63
CA ASP A 59 10.05 3.36 -11.83
C ASP A 59 10.42 1.87 -11.77
N GLY A 60 10.81 1.39 -10.59
CA GLY A 60 11.01 -0.03 -10.33
C GLY A 60 9.77 -0.87 -10.67
N MET A 61 8.59 -0.45 -10.21
CA MET A 61 7.33 -1.12 -10.55
C MET A 61 7.01 -1.04 -12.05
N LYS A 62 7.27 0.08 -12.72
CA LYS A 62 7.04 0.20 -14.18
C LYS A 62 7.91 -0.74 -15.01
N THR A 63 9.05 -1.21 -14.49
CA THR A 63 9.88 -2.19 -15.20
C THR A 63 9.20 -3.56 -15.32
N GLY A 64 8.25 -3.89 -14.45
CA GLY A 64 7.65 -5.23 -14.35
C GLY A 64 8.60 -6.31 -13.83
N ASN A 65 9.84 -5.96 -13.44
CA ASN A 65 10.85 -6.91 -12.97
C ASN A 65 10.76 -7.19 -11.47
N TYR A 66 9.56 -7.43 -10.97
CA TYR A 66 9.28 -7.75 -9.57
C TYR A 66 8.01 -8.61 -9.49
N ASP A 67 7.81 -9.25 -8.34
CA ASP A 67 6.58 -9.99 -8.02
C ASP A 67 5.86 -9.34 -6.83
N ILE A 68 6.61 -8.73 -5.90
CA ILE A 68 6.09 -7.98 -4.75
C ILE A 68 6.80 -6.63 -4.66
N ALA A 69 6.04 -5.54 -4.63
CA ALA A 69 6.56 -4.20 -4.36
C ALA A 69 6.09 -3.73 -2.98
N MET A 70 7.04 -3.46 -2.09
CA MET A 70 6.75 -2.88 -0.79
C MET A 70 6.67 -1.37 -0.93
N TYR A 71 5.45 -0.85 -0.86
CA TYR A 71 5.14 0.55 -1.15
C TYR A 71 4.24 1.16 -0.06
N ALA A 72 4.51 2.40 0.31
CA ALA A 72 3.70 3.16 1.26
C ALA A 72 2.96 4.28 0.54
N GLN A 73 1.67 4.46 0.85
CA GLN A 73 0.81 5.50 0.29
C GLN A 73 -0.05 6.16 1.35
N HIS A 74 -0.33 7.45 1.17
CA HIS A 74 -1.32 8.18 1.96
C HIS A 74 -2.70 8.00 1.32
N THR A 75 -3.60 7.29 2.00
CA THR A 75 -4.87 6.85 1.43
C THR A 75 -6.02 7.85 1.54
N ALA A 76 -5.89 8.87 2.39
CA ALA A 76 -6.93 9.89 2.60
C ALA A 76 -6.35 11.31 2.80
N PRO A 77 -5.55 11.83 1.86
CA PRO A 77 -4.80 13.08 2.02
C PRO A 77 -5.65 14.33 2.28
N THR A 78 -6.90 14.32 1.81
CA THR A 78 -7.87 15.41 2.01
C THR A 78 -9.07 14.98 2.86
N GLY A 79 -9.03 13.77 3.44
CA GLY A 79 -10.18 13.15 4.10
C GLY A 79 -11.24 12.57 3.15
N ASP A 80 -11.12 12.76 1.83
CA ASP A 80 -12.00 12.13 0.84
C ASP A 80 -11.36 10.82 0.32
N PRO A 81 -12.11 9.69 0.29
CA PRO A 81 -11.58 8.40 -0.16
C PRO A 81 -11.51 8.27 -1.68
N GLY A 82 -12.26 9.08 -2.43
CA GLY A 82 -12.45 8.92 -3.87
C GLY A 82 -11.19 9.15 -4.68
N PHE A 83 -10.36 10.12 -4.31
CA PHE A 83 -9.10 10.40 -5.01
C PHE A 83 -8.16 9.19 -5.00
N PHE A 84 -7.86 8.66 -3.83
CA PHE A 84 -6.95 7.51 -3.67
C PHE A 84 -7.51 6.28 -4.35
N LEU A 85 -8.80 5.96 -4.12
CA LEU A 85 -9.41 4.77 -4.69
C LEU A 85 -9.39 4.80 -6.23
N ASN A 86 -9.70 5.94 -6.84
CA ASN A 86 -9.65 6.08 -8.31
C ASN A 86 -8.22 6.01 -8.86
N GLN A 87 -7.23 6.65 -8.21
CA GLN A 87 -5.87 6.65 -8.74
C GLN A 87 -5.20 5.28 -8.73
N PHE A 88 -5.47 4.47 -7.70
CA PHE A 88 -4.76 3.21 -7.45
C PHE A 88 -5.54 1.96 -7.84
N PHE A 89 -6.88 1.99 -7.87
CA PHE A 89 -7.69 0.78 -8.08
C PHE A 89 -8.66 0.85 -9.25
N ARG A 90 -8.86 2.02 -9.88
CA ARG A 90 -9.58 2.07 -11.16
C ARG A 90 -8.75 1.43 -12.25
N THR A 91 -9.38 0.65 -13.13
CA THR A 91 -8.71 0.13 -14.34
C THR A 91 -8.12 1.29 -15.14
N GLY A 92 -6.81 1.26 -15.39
CA GLY A 92 -6.11 2.33 -16.11
C GLY A 92 -5.88 3.61 -15.30
N GLY A 93 -6.13 3.60 -13.99
CA GLY A 93 -5.82 4.70 -13.08
C GLY A 93 -4.34 5.07 -13.11
N ALA A 94 -4.03 6.36 -12.93
CA ALA A 94 -2.67 6.90 -13.12
C ALA A 94 -1.59 6.24 -12.23
N ASN A 95 -1.97 5.77 -11.04
CA ASN A 95 -1.09 5.10 -10.09
C ASN A 95 -1.39 3.61 -9.92
N ASN A 96 -2.30 3.05 -10.72
CA ASN A 96 -2.57 1.61 -10.79
C ASN A 96 -1.47 0.90 -11.60
N ILE A 97 -0.26 0.91 -11.06
CA ILE A 97 0.95 0.40 -11.72
C ILE A 97 0.98 -1.13 -11.66
N ASN A 98 0.34 -1.74 -10.66
CA ASN A 98 0.18 -3.20 -10.54
C ASN A 98 -0.85 -3.77 -11.54
N GLY A 99 -1.58 -2.92 -12.26
CA GLY A 99 -2.49 -3.34 -13.34
C GLY A 99 -3.75 -4.04 -12.85
N TYR A 100 -4.17 -3.77 -11.61
CA TYR A 100 -5.44 -4.30 -11.08
C TYR A 100 -6.61 -3.85 -11.97
N SER A 101 -7.54 -4.76 -12.25
CA SER A 101 -8.72 -4.47 -13.04
C SER A 101 -9.88 -5.33 -12.56
N SER A 102 -11.00 -4.69 -12.24
CA SER A 102 -12.20 -5.34 -11.73
C SER A 102 -13.41 -4.53 -12.15
N ALA A 103 -14.27 -5.12 -12.97
CA ALA A 103 -15.49 -4.46 -13.44
C ALA A 103 -16.40 -4.03 -12.27
N THR A 104 -16.46 -4.85 -11.21
CA THR A 104 -17.21 -4.53 -9.99
C THR A 104 -16.62 -3.32 -9.28
N THR A 105 -15.30 -3.25 -9.12
CA THR A 105 -14.66 -2.09 -8.50
C THR A 105 -14.83 -0.83 -9.35
N ASP A 106 -14.70 -0.93 -10.67
CA ASP A 106 -14.90 0.21 -11.57
C ASP A 106 -16.35 0.75 -11.50
N GLU A 107 -17.35 -0.13 -11.48
CA GLU A 107 -18.76 0.26 -11.34
C GLU A 107 -19.06 0.93 -9.99
N LEU A 108 -18.52 0.40 -8.89
CA LEU A 108 -18.65 1.02 -7.56
C LEU A 108 -17.95 2.39 -7.52
N LEU A 109 -16.81 2.55 -8.19
CA LEU A 109 -16.10 3.82 -8.29
C LEU A 109 -16.86 4.86 -9.13
N ASP A 110 -17.59 4.44 -10.16
CA ASP A 110 -18.49 5.31 -10.91
C ASP A 110 -19.62 5.83 -10.01
N GLN A 111 -20.28 4.94 -9.26
CA GLN A 111 -21.32 5.32 -8.29
C GLN A 111 -20.78 6.27 -7.21
N LEU A 112 -19.55 6.03 -6.72
CA LEU A 112 -18.91 6.91 -5.74
C LEU A 112 -18.74 8.33 -6.29
N GLY A 113 -18.50 8.49 -7.59
CA GLY A 113 -18.36 9.78 -8.26
C GLY A 113 -19.65 10.61 -8.28
N GLU A 114 -20.81 9.97 -8.16
CA GLU A 114 -22.13 10.63 -8.23
C GLU A 114 -22.62 11.13 -6.85
N LEU A 115 -22.05 10.61 -5.76
CA LEU A 115 -22.48 10.94 -4.40
C LEU A 115 -21.77 12.18 -3.83
N ALA A 116 -22.52 13.05 -3.16
CA ALA A 116 -21.96 14.15 -2.37
C ALA A 116 -21.24 13.62 -1.11
N PRO A 117 -20.33 14.41 -0.49
CA PRO A 117 -19.72 14.05 0.79
C PRO A 117 -20.77 13.77 1.88
N GLY A 118 -20.65 12.62 2.54
CA GLY A 118 -21.59 12.19 3.58
C GLY A 118 -21.62 10.67 3.78
N ALA A 119 -22.50 10.21 4.67
CA ALA A 119 -22.52 8.83 5.14
C ALA A 119 -22.71 7.78 4.01
N GLU A 120 -23.49 8.09 2.98
CA GLU A 120 -23.70 7.19 1.84
C GLU A 120 -22.41 6.98 1.03
N ARG A 121 -21.67 8.07 0.76
CA ARG A 121 -20.37 8.03 0.08
C ARG A 121 -19.33 7.27 0.90
N ASP A 122 -19.33 7.46 2.22
CA ASP A 122 -18.43 6.75 3.13
C ASP A 122 -18.72 5.24 3.16
N GLN A 123 -20.00 4.86 3.22
CA GLN A 123 -20.40 3.45 3.16
C GLN A 123 -20.02 2.80 1.83
N LEU A 124 -20.18 3.50 0.71
CA LEU A 124 -19.78 2.99 -0.60
C LEU A 124 -18.26 2.86 -0.71
N ALA A 125 -17.48 3.80 -0.15
CA ALA A 125 -16.03 3.69 -0.08
C ALA A 125 -15.56 2.47 0.74
N VAL A 126 -16.26 2.12 1.81
CA VAL A 126 -15.99 0.88 2.58
C VAL A 126 -16.30 -0.37 1.74
N GLN A 127 -17.38 -0.36 0.95
CA GLN A 127 -17.71 -1.47 0.05
C GLN A 127 -16.64 -1.67 -1.04
N ILE A 128 -16.13 -0.58 -1.61
CA ILE A 128 -15.02 -0.63 -2.58
C ILE A 128 -13.78 -1.25 -1.94
N GLN A 129 -13.40 -0.80 -0.74
CA GLN A 129 -12.26 -1.37 0.00
C GLN A 129 -12.44 -2.86 0.30
N HIS A 130 -13.66 -3.29 0.64
CA HIS A 130 -13.98 -4.70 0.83
C HIS A 130 -13.82 -5.49 -0.48
N GLN A 131 -14.30 -4.96 -1.61
CA GLN A 131 -14.12 -5.60 -2.91
C GLN A 131 -12.64 -5.76 -3.27
N ILE A 132 -11.83 -4.71 -3.08
CA ILE A 132 -10.37 -4.73 -3.28
C ILE A 132 -9.70 -5.81 -2.41
N HIS A 133 -10.17 -5.98 -1.16
CA HIS A 133 -9.69 -7.02 -0.26
C HIS A 133 -10.07 -8.43 -0.73
N VAL A 134 -11.32 -8.65 -1.16
CA VAL A 134 -11.79 -9.92 -1.72
C VAL A 134 -10.99 -10.30 -2.96
N ASP A 135 -10.69 -9.33 -3.82
CA ASP A 135 -9.88 -9.53 -5.02
C ASP A 135 -8.39 -9.73 -4.72
N GLN A 136 -7.97 -9.51 -3.47
CA GLN A 136 -6.57 -9.59 -3.00
C GLN A 136 -5.63 -8.70 -3.83
N ALA A 137 -6.12 -7.54 -4.29
CA ALA A 137 -5.37 -6.66 -5.20
C ALA A 137 -4.09 -6.10 -4.58
N VAL A 138 -4.12 -5.87 -3.26
CA VAL A 138 -3.00 -5.39 -2.44
C VAL A 138 -3.06 -6.00 -1.06
N PHE A 139 -1.92 -6.06 -0.37
CA PHE A 139 -1.84 -6.48 1.03
C PHE A 139 -1.44 -5.28 1.90
N ILE A 140 -2.35 -4.82 2.76
CA ILE A 140 -2.11 -3.69 3.67
C ILE A 140 -1.46 -4.23 4.94
N LEU A 141 -0.22 -3.79 5.20
CA LEU A 141 0.62 -4.33 6.27
C LEU A 141 0.50 -3.56 7.58
N VAL A 142 0.73 -2.24 7.51
CA VAL A 142 0.89 -1.39 8.69
C VAL A 142 0.39 0.03 8.40
N ASP A 143 -0.05 0.70 9.46
CA ASP A 143 -0.35 2.13 9.48
C ASP A 143 0.71 2.85 10.33
N PRO A 144 1.66 3.58 9.73
CA PRO A 144 2.74 4.21 10.46
C PRO A 144 2.22 5.35 11.35
N GLN A 145 2.59 5.33 12.62
CA GLN A 145 2.23 6.39 13.56
C GLN A 145 3.20 7.56 13.44
N TRP A 146 2.66 8.76 13.41
CA TRP A 146 3.45 9.98 13.38
C TRP A 146 3.76 10.44 14.80
N HIS A 147 5.03 10.75 15.04
CA HIS A 147 5.50 11.32 16.29
C HIS A 147 6.04 12.73 16.04
N ILE A 148 5.63 13.69 16.86
CA ILE A 148 6.08 15.07 16.77
C ILE A 148 6.70 15.48 18.10
N GLY A 149 7.96 15.90 18.05
CA GLY A 149 8.64 16.54 19.17
C GLY A 149 8.47 18.06 19.08
N VAL A 150 7.92 18.67 20.12
CA VAL A 150 7.80 20.13 20.25
C VAL A 150 8.50 20.61 21.52
N SER A 151 8.97 21.86 21.53
CA SER A 151 9.45 22.52 22.74
C SER A 151 8.29 22.98 23.63
N ASP A 152 8.55 23.28 24.90
CA ASP A 152 7.56 23.84 25.85
C ASP A 152 6.82 25.09 25.32
N ARG A 153 7.47 25.87 24.43
CA ARG A 153 6.85 27.02 23.76
C ARG A 153 5.64 26.68 22.87
N LEU A 154 5.46 25.40 22.55
CA LEU A 154 4.39 24.89 21.68
C LEU A 154 3.62 23.76 22.38
N ALA A 155 3.52 23.79 23.72
CA ALA A 155 2.86 22.75 24.50
C ALA A 155 1.39 22.48 24.07
N GLY A 156 0.72 23.46 23.47
CA GLY A 156 -0.65 23.33 22.94
C GLY A 156 -0.75 22.93 21.46
N TYR A 157 0.37 22.69 20.78
CA TYR A 157 0.36 22.33 19.36
C TYR A 157 -0.29 20.96 19.14
N GLN A 158 -1.20 20.90 18.18
CA GLN A 158 -1.82 19.68 17.69
C GLN A 158 -1.63 19.60 16.18
N PRO A 159 -1.04 18.51 15.65
CA PRO A 159 -0.93 18.35 14.21
C PRO A 159 -2.30 18.11 13.58
N TYR A 160 -2.45 18.58 12.34
CA TYR A 160 -3.54 18.10 11.49
C TYR A 160 -3.30 16.64 11.12
N GLY A 161 -4.38 15.88 10.91
CA GLY A 161 -4.30 14.46 10.52
C GLY A 161 -3.68 14.22 9.14
N GLY A 162 -3.56 15.27 8.30
CA GLY A 162 -2.86 15.21 7.02
C GLY A 162 -1.40 15.66 7.16
N ASP A 163 -0.48 14.91 6.54
CA ASP A 163 0.97 15.15 6.57
C ASP A 163 1.45 16.38 5.77
N TYR A 164 0.52 17.12 5.16
CA TYR A 164 0.80 18.32 4.36
C TYR A 164 0.69 19.65 5.11
N TYR A 165 0.01 19.69 6.27
CA TYR A 165 -0.28 20.95 6.99
C TYR A 165 0.34 20.97 8.39
N ILE A 166 1.59 21.41 8.46
CA ILE A 166 2.35 21.51 9.73
C ILE A 166 2.02 22.81 10.49
N VAL A 167 1.83 23.92 9.77
CA VAL A 167 1.47 25.22 10.34
C VAL A 167 -0.04 25.42 10.23
N ASN A 168 -0.66 25.87 11.32
CA ASN A 168 -2.07 26.20 11.37
C ASN A 168 -2.30 27.60 11.95
N PRO A 169 -3.51 28.19 11.79
CA PRO A 169 -3.81 29.52 12.31
C PRO A 169 -3.67 29.64 13.83
N GLN A 170 -3.66 28.53 14.57
CA GLN A 170 -3.55 28.49 16.03
C GLN A 170 -2.09 28.43 16.51
N LEU A 171 -1.13 28.20 15.60
CA LEU A 171 0.28 28.03 15.96
C LEU A 171 0.86 29.35 16.50
N GLY A 172 1.28 29.34 17.76
CA GLY A 172 1.85 30.51 18.43
C GLY A 172 0.82 31.53 18.93
N LEU A 173 -0.49 31.22 18.85
CA LEU A 173 -1.55 31.96 19.51
C LEU A 173 -1.81 31.40 20.91
N SER A 174 -0.79 31.47 21.76
CA SER A 174 -0.82 31.16 23.19
C SER A 174 -0.12 32.25 23.99
#